data_AF-A0A9Q9MIY2-F1
#
_entry.id   AF-A0A9Q9MIY2-F1
#
_cell.length_a   1.000
_cell.length_b   1.000
_cell.length_c   1.000
_cell.angle_alpha   90.00
_cell.angle_beta   90.00
_cell.angle_gamma   90.00
#
_symmetry.space_group_name_H-M   'P 1'
#
loop_
_entity.id
_entity.type
_entity.pdbx_description
1 polymer ?
#
loop_
_entity_poly.entity_id
_entity_poly.type
_entity_poly.pdbx_seq_one_letter_code
_entity_poly.pdbx_strand_id
1 'polypeptide(L)' 'MCPIAVRDEGIRSYAGAPLVSAGGHVLGGLCVLDVRPHDFDDTTLDLLRDRAARVVALLGRD' A
#
# COMPACT_ATOMS: atom_id res chain seq x y z
N MET A 1 -5.56 8.58 3.61
CA MET A 1 -4.37 9.31 3.11
C MET A 1 -3.62 9.82 4.34
N CYS A 2 -2.44 9.31 4.66
CA CYS A 2 -1.67 9.75 5.83
C CYS A 2 -0.34 10.39 5.37
N PRO A 3 -0.35 11.67 4.95
CA PRO A 3 0.87 12.38 4.56
C PRO A 3 1.64 12.96 5.75
N ILE A 4 1.11 12.88 6.98
CA ILE A 4 1.71 13.47 8.20
C ILE A 4 2.79 12.57 8.84
N ALA A 5 2.59 11.25 8.86
CA ALA A 5 3.55 10.30 9.45
C ALA A 5 4.92 10.31 8.73
N VAL A 6 4.92 10.56 7.42
CA VAL A 6 6.15 10.50 6.60
C VAL A 6 7.18 11.57 6.98
N ARG A 7 6.78 12.70 7.58
CA ARG A 7 7.70 13.81 7.87
C ARG A 7 8.29 13.82 9.27
N ASP A 8 7.59 13.26 10.26
CA ASP A 8 7.98 13.38 11.67
C ASP A 8 8.82 12.20 12.17
N GLU A 9 8.76 11.06 11.47
CA GLU A 9 9.34 9.78 11.93
C GLU A 9 10.64 9.40 11.19
N GLY A 10 11.19 10.30 10.36
CA GLY A 10 12.39 10.02 9.58
C GLY A 10 12.17 9.04 8.42
N ILE A 11 10.93 8.83 7.99
CA ILE A 11 10.59 8.02 6.82
C ILE A 11 11.20 8.64 5.57
N ARG A 12 11.94 7.83 4.81
CA ARG A 12 12.67 8.25 3.59
C ARG A 12 12.09 7.64 2.33
N SER A 13 11.21 6.65 2.45
CA SER A 13 10.51 6.04 1.33
C SER A 13 9.13 5.56 1.76
N TYR A 14 8.18 5.65 0.83
CA TYR A 14 6.79 5.27 1.03
C TYR A 14 6.21 4.78 -0.30
N ALA A 15 5.51 3.65 -0.29
CA ALA A 15 4.71 3.17 -1.40
C ALA A 15 3.37 2.63 -0.90
N GLY A 16 2.34 2.78 -1.71
CA GLY A 16 1.00 2.31 -1.39
C GLY A 16 0.28 1.73 -2.59
N ALA A 17 -0.54 0.71 -2.34
CA ALA A 17 -1.49 0.17 -3.31
C ALA A 17 -2.92 0.25 -2.74
N PRO A 18 -3.91 0.69 -3.52
CA PRO A 18 -5.28 0.78 -3.06
C PRO A 18 -5.88 -0.61 -2.82
N LEU A 19 -6.66 -0.76 -1.76
CA LEU A 19 -7.49 -1.93 -1.50
C LEU A 19 -8.85 -1.68 -2.13
N VAL A 20 -9.13 -2.31 -3.27
CA VAL A 20 -10.36 -2.10 -4.04
C VAL A 20 -11.21 -3.37 -4.01
N SER A 21 -12.45 -3.25 -3.56
CA SER A 21 -13.40 -4.38 -3.56
C SER A 21 -13.79 -4.80 -4.98
N ALA A 22 -14.37 -5.99 -5.13
CA ALA A 22 -14.89 -6.46 -6.42
C ALA A 22 -15.95 -5.52 -7.03
N GLY A 23 -16.67 -4.77 -6.19
CA GLY A 23 -17.63 -3.74 -6.61
C GLY A 23 -17.01 -2.39 -6.96
N GLY A 24 -15.67 -2.28 -6.97
CA GLY A 24 -14.95 -1.04 -7.29
C GLY A 24 -14.87 -0.04 -6.14
N HIS A 25 -15.24 -0.43 -4.90
CA HIS A 25 -15.16 0.47 -3.75
C HIS A 25 -13.75 0.47 -3.14
N VAL A 26 -13.22 1.66 -2.83
CA VAL A 26 -11.93 1.80 -2.14
C VAL A 26 -12.14 1.55 -0.65
N LEU A 27 -11.66 0.41 -0.16
CA LEU A 27 -11.72 0.00 1.24
C LEU A 27 -10.61 0.63 2.10
N GLY A 28 -9.48 0.98 1.46
CA GLY A 28 -8.30 1.51 2.14
C GLY A 28 -7.05 1.45 1.26
N GLY A 29 -5.87 1.40 1.88
CA GLY A 29 -4.59 1.26 1.17
C GLY A 29 -3.58 0.41 1.94
N LEU A 30 -2.96 -0.55 1.27
CA LEU A 30 -1.80 -1.28 1.77
C LEU A 30 -0.56 -0.44 1.53
N CYS A 31 0.14 -0.08 2.60
CA CYS A 31 1.30 0.82 2.53
C CYS A 31 2.54 0.16 3.12
N VAL A 32 3.70 0.46 2.52
CA VAL A 32 5.02 0.16 3.06
C VAL A 32 5.78 1.47 3.27
N LEU A 33 6.56 1.53 4.34
CA LEU A 33 7.33 2.70 4.75
C LEU A 33 8.69 2.24 5.27
N ASP A 34 9.73 3.00 4.99
CA ASP A 34 11.09 2.72 5.51
C ASP A 34 11.82 4.04 5.78
N VAL A 35 12.73 4.03 6.76
CA VAL A 35 13.66 5.12 7.08
C VAL A 35 14.87 5.14 6.15
N ARG A 36 15.01 4.16 5.25
CA ARG A 36 15.98 4.14 4.16
C ARG A 36 15.32 4.55 2.83
N PRO A 37 16.07 5.23 1.94
CA PRO A 37 15.59 5.48 0.59
C PRO A 37 15.48 4.15 -0.17
N HIS A 38 14.39 3.99 -0.92
CA HIS A 38 14.15 2.86 -1.81
C HIS A 38 13.59 3.37 -3.13
N ASP A 39 14.01 2.75 -4.22
CA ASP A 39 13.40 2.92 -5.54
C ASP A 39 12.31 1.86 -5.70
N PHE A 40 11.06 2.30 -5.78
CA PHE A 40 9.94 1.41 -6.07
C PHE A 40 9.74 1.35 -7.58
N ASP A 41 10.48 0.47 -8.23
CA ASP A 41 10.30 0.18 -9.65
C ASP A 41 8.95 -0.50 -9.93
N ASP A 42 8.61 -0.61 -11.21
CA ASP A 42 7.33 -1.20 -11.63
C ASP A 42 7.14 -2.63 -11.10
N THR A 43 8.22 -3.42 -11.03
CA THR A 43 8.18 -4.78 -10.49
C THR A 43 7.78 -4.79 -9.02
N THR A 44 8.36 -3.89 -8.22
CA THR A 44 8.05 -3.75 -6.80
C THR A 44 6.63 -3.24 -6.57
N LEU A 45 6.17 -2.29 -7.40
CA LEU A 45 4.80 -1.79 -7.34
C LEU A 45 3.78 -2.85 -7.73
N ASP A 46 4.07 -3.68 -8.72
CA ASP A 46 3.22 -4.81 -9.12
C ASP A 46 3.12 -5.87 -8.02
N LEU A 47 4.23 -6.16 -7.33
CA LEU A 47 4.19 -7.02 -6.16
C LEU A 47 3.31 -6.43 -5.05
N LEU A 48 3.42 -5.14 -4.77
CA LEU A 48 2.59 -4.47 -3.77
C LEU A 48 1.10 -4.52 -4.14
N ARG A 49 0.77 -4.40 -5.44
CA ARG A 49 -0.59 -4.56 -5.98
C ARG A 49 -1.11 -5.99 -5.82
N ASP A 50 -0.30 -7.03 -6.11
CA ASP A 50 -0.68 -8.44 -5.85
C ASP A 50 -1.00 -8.66 -4.37
N ARG A 51 -0.19 -8.11 -3.47
CA ARG A 51 -0.43 -8.22 -2.02
C ARG A 51 -1.71 -7.49 -1.60
N ALA A 52 -1.97 -6.31 -2.15
CA ALA A 52 -3.23 -5.60 -1.92
C ALA A 52 -4.45 -6.45 -2.35
N ALA A 53 -4.39 -7.10 -3.53
CA ALA A 53 -5.46 -7.96 -4.01
C ALA A 53 -5.71 -9.17 -3.08
N ARG A 54 -4.64 -9.79 -2.54
CA ARG A 54 -4.77 -10.89 -1.56
C ARG A 54 -5.42 -10.44 -0.26
N VAL A 55 -5.10 -9.24 0.23
CA VAL A 55 -5.74 -8.66 1.42
C VAL A 55 -7.23 -8.44 1.18
N VAL A 56 -7.62 -7.88 0.04
CA VAL A 56 -9.05 -7.72 -0.32
C VAL A 56 -9.77 -9.07 -0.32
N ALA A 57 -9.15 -10.13 -0.83
CA ALA A 57 -9.74 -11.47 -0.85
C ALA A 57 -9.96 -12.06 0.55
N LEU A 58 -9.18 -11.63 1.56
CA LEU A 58 -9.40 -12.00 2.96
C LEU A 58 -10.55 -11.21 3.59
N LEU A 59 -10.68 -9.92 3.26
CA LEU A 59 -11.74 -9.05 3.78
C LEU A 59 -13.14 -9.40 3.24
N GLY A 60 -13.23 -10.04 2.08
CA GLY A 60 -14.51 -10.51 1.51
C GLY A 60 -14.98 -11.86 2.04
N ARG A 61 -14.31 -12.45 3.03
CA ARG A 61 -14.65 -13.72 3.67
C ARG A 61 -15.14 -13.50 5.10
N ASP A 62 -16.27 -12.81 5.22
CA ASP A 62 -17.06 -12.73 6.46
C ASP A 62 -18.48 -13.28 6.21
#